data_AF-A0A9E5NMT9-F1
#
_entry.id   AF-A0A9E5NMT9-F1
#
_cell.length_a   1.000
_cell.length_b   1.000
_cell.length_c   1.000
_cell.angle_alpha   90.00
_cell.angle_beta   90.00
_cell.angle_gamma   90.00
#
_symmetry.space_group_name_H-M   'P 1'
#
loop_
_entity.id
_entity.type
_entity.pdbx_description
1 polymer ?
#
loop_
_entity_poly.entity_id
_entity_poly.type
_entity_poly.pdbx_seq_one_letter_code
_entity_poly.pdbx_strand_id
1 'polypeptide(L)'
;MTRDVASQRILNVDLSSNRTWVEEVPPEEVRRFLGGRGISAKLLYERVPAGIDPLGPENLLIVGPGTLSGTSAPSSGRTSVTCKGPATGLYLKVSVGGHLGA
;
A
#
# COMPACT_ATOMS: atom_id res chain seq x y z
N MET A 1 -9.94 -24.90 6.30
CA MET A 1 -10.76 -24.08 5.39
C MET A 1 -9.90 -22.92 4.90
N THR A 2 -8.92 -23.19 4.03
CA THR A 2 -8.09 -22.17 3.39
C THR A 2 -8.96 -21.51 2.33
N ARG A 3 -9.63 -20.40 2.68
CA ARG A 3 -10.21 -19.54 1.64
C ARG A 3 -9.05 -19.13 0.75
N ASP A 4 -9.19 -19.36 -0.56
CA ASP A 4 -8.25 -18.83 -1.54
C ASP A 4 -8.10 -17.34 -1.28
N VAL A 5 -6.84 -16.91 -1.12
CA VAL A 5 -6.51 -15.50 -0.99
C VAL A 5 -6.84 -14.90 -2.36
N ALA A 6 -7.99 -14.24 -2.45
CA ALA A 6 -8.42 -13.59 -3.68
C ALA A 6 -7.32 -12.65 -4.19
N SER A 7 -7.13 -12.59 -5.51
CA SER A 7 -6.24 -11.61 -6.13
C SER A 7 -6.63 -10.20 -5.66
N GLN A 8 -5.65 -9.43 -5.22
CA GLN A 8 -5.86 -8.04 -4.85
C GLN A 8 -5.67 -7.16 -6.08
N ARG A 9 -6.30 -5.98 -6.07
CA ARG A 9 -6.14 -4.99 -7.13
C ARG A 9 -5.63 -3.69 -6.54
N ILE A 10 -4.75 -3.02 -7.29
CA ILE A 10 -4.18 -1.73 -6.94
C ILE A 10 -4.62 -0.73 -7.98
N LEU A 11 -5.21 0.39 -7.53
CA LEU A 11 -5.41 1.55 -8.38
C LEU A 11 -4.13 2.38 -8.36
N ASN A 12 -3.48 2.48 -9.51
CA ASN A 12 -2.36 3.38 -9.70
C ASN A 12 -2.89 4.71 -10.27
N VAL A 13 -2.34 5.81 -9.76
CA VAL A 13 -2.70 7.18 -10.17
C VAL A 13 -1.40 7.95 -10.39
N ASP A 14 -1.16 8.37 -11.64
CA ASP A 14 -0.09 9.28 -12.01
C ASP A 14 -0.67 10.70 -12.09
N LEU A 15 -0.27 11.55 -11.14
CA LEU A 15 -0.75 12.94 -11.05
C LEU A 15 -0.08 13.86 -12.07
N SER A 16 1.12 13.52 -12.56
CA SER A 16 1.84 14.31 -13.54
C SER A 16 1.25 14.14 -14.94
N SER A 17 0.84 12.92 -15.29
CA SER A 17 0.23 12.63 -16.59
C SER A 17 -1.30 12.52 -16.56
N ASN A 18 -1.92 12.70 -15.39
CA ASN A 18 -3.35 12.49 -15.17
C ASN A 18 -3.85 11.11 -15.68
N ARG A 19 -3.09 10.05 -15.39
CA ARG A 19 -3.39 8.68 -15.85
C ARG A 19 -3.76 7.79 -14.67
N THR A 20 -4.75 6.93 -14.87
CA THR A 20 -5.11 5.88 -13.92
C THR A 20 -5.11 4.51 -14.58
N TRP A 21 -4.72 3.49 -13.84
CA TRP A 21 -4.83 2.10 -14.29
C TRP A 21 -4.94 1.15 -13.09
N VAL A 22 -5.48 -0.04 -13.34
CA VAL A 22 -5.58 -1.09 -12.34
C VAL A 22 -4.49 -2.12 -12.59
N GLU A 23 -3.83 -2.54 -11.52
CA GLU A 23 -2.84 -3.60 -11.53
C GLU A 23 -3.31 -4.73 -10.62
N GLU A 24 -3.17 -5.97 -11.07
CA GLU A 24 -3.46 -7.15 -10.25
C GLU A 24 -2.23 -7.54 -9.43
N VAL A 25 -2.46 -7.85 -8.15
CA VAL A 25 -1.46 -8.41 -7.25
C VAL A 25 -1.56 -9.93 -7.31
N PRO A 26 -0.48 -10.62 -7.70
CA PRO A 26 -0.48 -12.07 -7.75
C PRO A 26 -0.80 -12.68 -6.36
N PRO A 27 -1.62 -13.74 -6.28
CA PRO A 27 -2.00 -14.35 -5.00
C PRO A 27 -0.81 -14.79 -4.13
N GLU A 28 0.30 -15.19 -4.75
CA GLU A 28 1.55 -15.53 -4.05
C GLU A 28 2.16 -14.34 -3.32
N GLU A 29 2.08 -13.13 -3.87
CA GLU A 29 2.53 -11.92 -3.18
C GLU A 29 1.62 -11.61 -2.00
N VAL A 30 0.30 -11.75 -2.17
CA VAL A 30 -0.65 -11.55 -1.06
C VAL A 30 -0.40 -12.57 0.05
N ARG A 31 -0.08 -13.82 -0.28
CA ARG A 31 0.30 -14.85 0.72
C ARG A 31 1.62 -14.52 1.41
N ARG A 32 2.61 -14.00 0.67
CA ARG A 32 3.94 -13.67 1.21
C ARG A 32 3.94 -12.40 2.09
N PHE A 33 3.15 -11.40 1.71
CA PHE A 33 3.18 -10.08 2.33
C PHE A 33 1.88 -9.71 3.06
N LEU A 34 0.92 -10.62 3.13
CA LEU A 34 -0.38 -10.51 3.79
C LEU A 34 -1.34 -9.43 3.23
N GLY A 35 -0.88 -8.46 2.42
CA GLY A 35 -1.68 -7.30 2.00
C GLY A 35 -1.32 -6.03 2.78
N GLY A 36 -2.12 -4.97 2.60
CA GLY A 36 -1.97 -3.69 3.30
C GLY A 36 -0.53 -3.20 3.34
N ARG A 37 0.02 -2.97 4.55
CA ARG A 37 1.39 -2.49 4.75
C ARG A 37 2.45 -3.37 4.07
N GLY A 38 2.27 -4.70 4.06
CA GLY A 38 3.29 -5.59 3.51
C GLY A 38 3.43 -5.40 2.00
N ILE A 39 2.30 -5.38 1.28
CA ILE A 39 2.29 -5.05 -0.15
C ILE A 39 2.79 -3.62 -0.39
N SER A 40 2.35 -2.63 0.42
CA SER A 40 2.85 -1.26 0.29
C SER A 40 4.37 -1.14 0.47
N ALA A 41 4.96 -1.90 1.39
CA ALA A 41 6.41 -1.90 1.60
C ALA A 41 7.17 -2.52 0.43
N LYS A 42 6.66 -3.63 -0.13
CA LYS A 42 7.22 -4.27 -1.32
C LYS A 42 7.20 -3.32 -2.52
N LEU A 43 6.06 -2.68 -2.76
CA LEU A 43 5.91 -1.70 -3.86
C LEU A 43 6.85 -0.53 -3.70
N LEU A 44 6.99 0.03 -2.49
CA LEU A 44 7.93 1.13 -2.24
C LEU A 44 9.36 0.68 -2.54
N TYR A 45 9.76 -0.49 -2.05
CA TYR A 45 11.10 -1.04 -2.26
C TYR A 45 11.44 -1.26 -3.73
N GLU A 46 10.47 -1.74 -4.52
CA GLU A 46 10.69 -2.03 -5.95
C GLU A 46 10.61 -0.79 -6.85
N ARG A 47 9.75 0.17 -6.52
CA ARG A 47 9.39 1.26 -7.43
C ARG A 47 10.02 2.60 -7.08
N VAL A 48 10.52 2.78 -5.84
CA VAL A 48 11.11 4.04 -5.40
C VAL A 48 12.63 3.87 -5.24
N PRO A 49 13.45 4.51 -6.09
CA PRO A 49 14.89 4.45 -5.96
C PRO A 49 15.38 5.04 -4.62
N ALA A 50 16.46 4.48 -4.07
CA ALA A 50 16.96 4.90 -2.75
C ALA A 50 17.39 6.37 -2.68
N GLY A 51 17.87 6.95 -3.79
CA GLY A 51 18.47 8.29 -3.83
C GLY A 51 17.51 9.45 -4.09
N ILE A 52 16.21 9.20 -4.30
CA ILE A 52 15.28 10.25 -4.71
C ILE A 52 15.08 11.34 -3.65
N ASP A 53 14.64 12.53 -4.06
CA ASP A 53 14.08 13.52 -3.15
C ASP A 53 12.73 13.00 -2.57
N PRO A 54 12.56 12.87 -1.24
CA PRO A 54 11.28 12.48 -0.65
C PRO A 54 10.10 13.41 -0.98
N LEU A 55 10.35 14.66 -1.38
CA LEU A 55 9.31 15.60 -1.82
C LEU A 55 9.19 15.69 -3.34
N GLY A 56 10.01 14.93 -4.07
CA GLY A 56 10.02 14.89 -5.53
C GLY A 56 8.94 13.97 -6.12
N PRO A 57 8.68 14.11 -7.44
CA PRO A 57 7.63 13.36 -8.15
C PRO A 57 7.91 11.85 -8.25
N GLU A 58 9.14 11.41 -7.98
CA GLU A 58 9.53 10.00 -8.00
C GLU A 58 9.10 9.25 -6.72
N ASN A 59 8.68 9.96 -5.67
CA ASN A 59 8.21 9.33 -4.44
C ASN A 59 6.79 8.82 -4.61
N LEU A 60 6.51 7.63 -4.11
CA LEU A 60 5.17 7.06 -4.09
C LEU A 60 4.49 7.27 -2.74
N LEU A 61 3.26 7.76 -2.78
CA LEU A 61 2.35 7.77 -1.64
C LEU A 61 1.38 6.61 -1.76
N ILE A 62 1.56 5.56 -0.96
CA ILE A 62 0.81 4.31 -1.07
C ILE A 62 -0.16 4.20 0.09
N VAL A 63 -1.46 4.12 -0.22
CA VAL A 63 -2.54 3.87 0.74
C VAL A 63 -2.94 2.40 0.68
N GLY A 64 -2.67 1.66 1.75
CA GLY A 64 -2.92 0.23 1.85
C GLY A 64 -3.87 -0.09 3.01
N PRO A 65 -5.16 -0.39 2.76
CA PRO A 65 -6.06 -0.91 3.80
C PRO A 65 -5.55 -2.25 4.32
N GLY A 66 -5.79 -2.54 5.60
CA GLY A 66 -5.39 -3.79 6.22
C GLY A 66 -6.08 -4.99 5.59
N THR A 67 -5.46 -6.15 5.67
CA THR A 67 -5.98 -7.41 5.08
C THR A 67 -7.36 -7.79 5.57
N LEU A 68 -7.68 -7.44 6.82
CA LEU A 68 -8.97 -7.72 7.44
C LEU A 68 -9.93 -6.54 7.36
N SER A 69 -9.52 -5.42 6.76
CA SER A 69 -10.40 -4.27 6.59
C SER A 69 -11.58 -4.63 5.66
N GLY A 70 -12.76 -4.09 5.97
CA GLY A 70 -14.02 -4.49 5.33
C GLY A 70 -14.62 -5.81 5.83
N THR A 71 -14.01 -6.46 6.83
CA THR A 71 -14.58 -7.66 7.48
C THR A 71 -15.19 -7.33 8.85
N SER A 72 -15.94 -8.27 9.42
CA SER A 72 -16.47 -8.17 10.79
C SER A 72 -15.44 -8.44 11.90
N ALA A 73 -14.16 -8.61 11.55
CA ALA A 73 -13.11 -8.78 12.55
C ALA A 73 -13.03 -7.54 13.46
N PRO A 74 -12.88 -7.71 14.78
CA PRO A 74 -12.85 -6.59 15.72
C PRO A 74 -11.66 -5.67 15.43
N SER A 75 -11.89 -4.36 15.46
CA SER A 75 -10.86 -3.32 15.26
C SER A 75 -10.07 -3.44 13.93
N SER A 76 -10.70 -3.95 12.87
CA SER A 76 -10.07 -4.25 11.57
C SER A 76 -9.99 -3.08 10.58
N GLY A 77 -10.60 -1.93 10.89
CA GLY A 77 -10.63 -0.72 10.04
C GLY A 77 -9.33 0.09 10.05
N ARG A 78 -8.17 -0.56 9.96
CA ARG A 78 -6.86 0.12 9.94
C ARG A 78 -6.35 0.27 8.50
N THR A 79 -5.99 1.50 8.13
CA THR A 79 -5.34 1.83 6.86
C THR A 79 -3.91 2.26 7.12
N SER A 80 -2.98 1.81 6.28
CA SER A 80 -1.60 2.28 6.29
C SER A 80 -1.36 3.27 5.16
N VAL A 81 -0.54 4.29 5.42
CA VAL A 81 0.02 5.15 4.37
C VAL A 81 1.53 5.04 4.44
N THR A 82 2.16 4.76 3.30
CA THR A 82 3.59 4.43 3.18
C THR A 82 4.23 5.28 2.08
N CYS A 83 5.41 5.83 2.34
CA CYS A 83 6.25 6.55 1.38
C CYS A 83 7.72 6.60 1.84
N LYS A 84 8.60 7.21 1.06
CA LYS A 84 9.87 7.72 1.58
C LYS A 84 9.59 8.98 2.41
N GLY A 85 9.95 8.97 3.68
CA GLY A 85 9.65 10.04 4.62
C GLY A 85 10.60 11.23 4.47
N PRO A 86 10.10 12.48 4.35
CA PRO A 86 10.95 13.66 4.22
C PRO A 86 11.72 14.00 5.51
N ALA A 87 11.17 13.67 6.68
CA ALA A 87 11.80 13.97 7.96
C ALA A 87 13.05 13.11 8.24
N THR A 88 13.07 11.87 7.76
CA THR A 88 14.15 10.91 8.05
C THR A 88 14.90 10.46 6.81
N GLY A 89 14.36 10.67 5.60
CA GLY A 89 14.87 10.11 4.36
C GLY A 89 14.68 8.60 4.23
N LEU A 90 14.00 7.95 5.18
CA LEU A 90 13.85 6.49 5.27
C LEU A 90 12.41 6.04 4.98
N TYR A 91 12.16 4.74 5.11
CA TYR A 91 10.82 4.16 5.07
C TYR A 91 9.91 4.81 6.12
N LEU A 92 8.81 5.42 5.67
CA LEU A 92 7.77 5.96 6.53
C LEU A 92 6.52 5.09 6.42
N LYS A 93 5.94 4.77 7.58
CA LYS A 93 4.59 4.20 7.68
C LYS A 93 3.79 4.89 8.76
N VAL A 94 2.61 5.35 8.41
CA VAL A 94 1.57 5.76 9.37
C VAL A 94 0.40 4.79 9.36
N SER A 95 -0.40 4.82 10.42
CA SER A 95 -1.59 3.98 10.52
C SER A 95 -2.77 4.81 11.02
N VAL A 96 -3.84 4.79 10.24
CA VAL A 96 -5.08 5.54 10.44
C VAL A 96 -6.19 4.55 10.74
N GLY A 97 -7.07 4.88 11.70
CA GLY A 97 -8.27 4.09 12.00
C GLY A 97 -9.51 4.68 11.33
N GLY A 98 -10.69 4.24 11.75
CA GLY A 98 -11.96 4.74 11.22
C GLY A 98 -12.37 4.00 9.95
N HIS A 99 -13.01 4.72 9.02
CA HIS A 99 -13.68 4.12 7.86
C HIS A 99 -12.91 4.25 6.54
N LEU A 100 -11.71 4.83 6.54
CA LEU A 100 -10.95 5.09 5.30
C LEU A 100 -10.65 3.82 4.49
N GLY A 101 -10.41 2.69 5.18
CA GLY A 101 -10.14 1.40 4.55
C GLY A 101 -11.22 0.36 4.74
N ALA A 102 -12.36 0.72 5.36
CA ALA A 102 -13.45 -0.19 5.69
C ALA A 102 -14.39 -0.41 4.50
#